data_AF-A0A954L8V1-F1
#
_entry.id   AF-A0A954L8V1-F1
#
_cell.length_a   1.000
_cell.length_b   1.000
_cell.length_c   1.000
_cell.angle_alpha   90.00
_cell.angle_beta   90.00
_cell.angle_gamma   90.00
#
_symmetry.space_group_name_H-M   'P 1'
#
loop_
_entity.id
_entity.type
_entity.pdbx_description
1 polymer ?
#
loop_
_entity_poly.entity_id
_entity_poly.type
_entity_poly.pdbx_seq_one_letter_code
_entity_poly.pdbx_strand_id
1 'polypeptide(L)'
;MQRFDRPMAGELSQLNSLALNHFPATAYYLKDDLRQLWQQPSKAVAGRFQSDWCRRARASGIRALHTMANTLEGHRTGILN
;
A
#
# COMPACT_ATOMS: atom_id res chain seq x y z
N MET A 1 22.26 -33.13 20.29
CA MET A 1 20.80 -33.25 20.08
C MET A 1 20.22 -31.84 19.93
N GLN A 2 20.23 -31.27 18.73
CA GLN A 2 19.59 -29.97 18.47
C GLN A 2 18.23 -30.26 17.83
N ARG A 3 17.18 -30.17 18.65
CA ARG A 3 15.81 -30.28 18.19
C ARG A 3 15.48 -28.94 17.53
N PHE A 4 15.66 -28.91 16.21
CA PHE A 4 15.16 -27.83 15.37
C PHE A 4 13.65 -27.76 15.62
N ASP A 5 13.21 -26.73 16.34
CA ASP A 5 11.82 -26.51 16.71
C ASP A 5 11.04 -26.28 15.41
N ARG A 6 10.45 -27.36 14.86
CA ARG A 6 9.62 -27.30 13.67
C ARG A 6 8.32 -26.61 14.09
N PRO A 7 7.97 -25.44 13.53
CA PRO A 7 6.80 -24.71 13.97
C PRO A 7 5.54 -25.56 13.78
N MET A 8 4.72 -25.62 14.83
CA MET A 8 3.46 -26.36 14.82
C MET A 8 2.49 -25.71 13.82
N ALA A 9 1.69 -26.51 13.12
CA ALA A 9 0.78 -26.04 12.07
C ALA A 9 -0.15 -24.88 12.51
N GLY A 10 -0.45 -24.77 13.82
CA GLY A 10 -1.20 -23.66 14.40
C GLY A 10 -0.48 -22.31 14.36
N GLU A 11 0.83 -22.27 14.63
CA GLU A 11 1.62 -21.02 14.58
C GLU A 11 1.80 -20.52 13.15
N LEU A 12 2.02 -21.42 12.19
CA LEU A 12 2.07 -21.06 10.77
C LEU A 12 0.75 -20.45 10.30
N SER A 13 -0.39 -20.99 10.77
CA SER A 13 -1.71 -20.47 10.44
C SER A 13 -1.95 -19.09 11.07
N GLN A 14 -1.48 -18.87 12.30
CA GLN A 14 -1.60 -17.58 12.98
C GLN A 14 -0.70 -16.50 12.34
N LEU A 15 0.53 -16.85 11.96
CA LEU A 15 1.44 -15.99 11.21
C LEU A 15 0.87 -15.64 9.83
N ASN A 16 0.32 -16.63 9.12
CA ASN A 16 -0.33 -16.42 7.83
C ASN A 16 -1.57 -15.52 7.97
N SER A 17 -2.38 -15.71 9.01
CA SER A 17 -3.54 -14.87 9.29
C SER A 17 -3.17 -13.42 9.64
N LEU A 18 -2.09 -13.21 10.41
CA LEU A 18 -1.57 -11.87 10.70
C LEU A 18 -1.00 -11.17 9.46
N ALA A 19 -0.28 -11.90 8.60
CA ALA A 19 0.19 -11.40 7.32
C ALA A 19 -0.98 -11.08 6.38
N LEU A 20 -2.00 -11.94 6.36
CA LEU A 20 -3.24 -11.74 5.62
C LEU A 20 -4.09 -10.61 6.18
N ASN A 21 -3.99 -10.26 7.46
CA ASN A 21 -4.64 -9.07 8.03
C ASN A 21 -3.89 -7.79 7.68
N HIS A 22 -2.57 -7.86 7.46
CA HIS A 22 -1.77 -6.72 7.04
C HIS A 22 -2.14 -6.25 5.62
N PHE A 23 -2.49 -7.15 4.69
CA PHE A 23 -2.87 -6.75 3.32
C PHE A 23 -4.17 -5.91 3.26
N PRO A 24 -5.31 -6.32 3.85
CA PRO A 24 -6.52 -5.51 3.94
C PRO A 24 -6.31 -4.22 4.71
N ALA A 25 -5.58 -4.24 5.82
CA ALA A 25 -5.29 -3.03 6.59
C ALA A 25 -4.44 -2.05 5.76
N THR A 26 -3.38 -2.52 5.08
CA THR A 26 -2.54 -1.70 4.19
C THR A 26 -3.34 -1.11 3.05
N ALA A 27 -4.22 -1.89 2.42
CA ALA A 27 -5.10 -1.42 1.37
C ALA A 27 -6.07 -0.34 1.89
N TYR A 28 -6.63 -0.53 3.08
CA TYR A 28 -7.53 0.43 3.70
C TYR A 28 -6.83 1.77 3.98
N TYR A 29 -5.67 1.74 4.64
CA TYR A 29 -4.91 2.95 4.95
C TYR A 29 -4.45 3.68 3.70
N LEU A 30 -3.93 2.99 2.69
CA LEU A 30 -3.50 3.64 1.45
C LEU A 30 -4.68 4.21 0.66
N LYS A 31 -5.85 3.57 0.69
CA LYS A 31 -7.06 4.12 0.08
C LYS A 31 -7.53 5.39 0.78
N ASP A 32 -7.46 5.41 2.11
CA ASP A 32 -7.84 6.58 2.91
C ASP A 32 -6.85 7.74 2.72
N ASP A 33 -5.54 7.45 2.73
CA ASP A 33 -4.46 8.41 2.47
C ASP A 33 -4.65 9.10 1.11
N LEU A 34 -5.08 8.35 0.08
CA LEU A 34 -5.33 8.91 -1.25
C LEU A 34 -6.41 10.02 -1.25
N ARG A 35 -7.36 10.02 -0.30
CA ARG A 35 -8.37 11.08 -0.17
C ARG A 35 -7.77 12.44 0.16
N GLN A 36 -6.56 12.46 0.72
CA GLN A 36 -5.85 13.69 1.11
C GLN A 36 -5.13 14.36 -0.05
N LEU A 37 -4.91 13.67 -1.18
CA LEU A 37 -4.19 14.24 -2.32
C LEU A 37 -4.91 15.48 -2.90
N TRP A 38 -6.24 15.55 -2.81
CA TRP A 38 -7.06 16.68 -3.27
C TRP A 38 -7.15 17.81 -2.25
N GLN A 39 -6.66 17.58 -1.04
CA GLN A 39 -6.66 18.54 0.06
C GLN A 39 -5.29 19.24 0.20
N GLN A 40 -4.33 18.90 -0.67
CA GLN A 40 -3.00 19.48 -0.60
C GLN A 40 -3.00 20.95 -1.02
N PRO A 41 -2.25 21.81 -0.32
CA PRO A 41 -2.33 23.27 -0.47
C PRO A 41 -1.75 23.79 -1.80
N SER A 42 -1.03 22.95 -2.55
CA SER A 42 -0.50 23.32 -3.86
C SER A 42 -0.27 22.11 -4.75
N LYS A 43 -0.24 22.36 -6.07
CA LYS A 43 0.08 21.36 -7.10
C LYS A 43 1.45 20.70 -6.86
N ALA A 44 2.43 21.45 -6.36
CA ALA A 44 3.75 20.92 -6.05
C ALA A 44 3.71 19.92 -4.89
N VAL A 45 2.96 20.23 -3.83
CA VAL A 45 2.78 19.34 -2.67
C VAL A 45 1.95 18.11 -3.06
N ALA A 46 0.88 18.30 -3.83
CA ALA A 46 0.07 17.22 -4.39
C ALA A 46 0.90 16.27 -5.27
N GLY A 47 1.78 16.80 -6.13
CA GLY A 47 2.65 15.99 -6.97
C GLY A 47 3.68 15.16 -6.20
N ARG A 48 4.21 15.70 -5.08
CA ARG A 48 5.09 14.95 -4.17
C ARG A 48 4.31 13.86 -3.44
N PHE A 49 3.15 14.21 -2.87
CA PHE A 49 2.26 13.27 -2.21
C PHE A 49 1.88 12.10 -3.13
N GLN A 50 1.48 12.39 -4.37
CA GLN A 50 1.14 11.38 -5.36
C GLN A 50 2.32 10.44 -5.65
N SER A 51 3.53 10.99 -5.82
CA SER A 51 4.73 10.19 -6.10
C SER A 51 5.07 9.26 -4.93
N ASP A 52 4.97 9.77 -3.70
CA ASP A 52 5.23 9.00 -2.49
C ASP A 52 4.17 7.92 -2.27
N TRP A 53 2.90 8.24 -2.54
CA TRP A 53 1.79 7.28 -2.49
C TRP A 53 2.00 6.14 -3.50
N CYS A 54 2.37 6.44 -4.74
CA CYS A 54 2.65 5.43 -5.76
C CYS A 54 3.82 4.52 -5.36
N ARG A 55 4.85 5.06 -4.70
CA ARG A 55 5.95 4.26 -4.14
C ARG A 55 5.46 3.31 -3.04
N ARG A 56 4.62 3.77 -2.10
CA ARG A 56 4.04 2.93 -1.04
C ARG A 56 3.11 1.86 -1.60
N ALA A 57 2.27 2.22 -2.57
CA ALA A 57 1.39 1.30 -3.28
C ALA A 57 2.20 0.18 -3.97
N ARG A 58 3.31 0.51 -4.62
CA ARG A 58 4.21 -0.47 -5.25
C ARG A 58 4.90 -1.38 -4.22
N ALA A 59 5.38 -0.80 -3.11
CA ALA A 59 6.03 -1.55 -2.03
C ALA A 59 5.08 -2.53 -1.31
N SER A 60 3.77 -2.28 -1.32
CA SER A 60 2.77 -3.14 -0.66
C SER A 60 2.64 -4.54 -1.27
N GLY A 61 3.06 -4.75 -2.52
CA GLY A 61 2.85 -5.99 -3.27
C GLY A 61 1.39 -6.28 -3.64
N ILE A 62 0.45 -5.40 -3.31
CA ILE A 62 -0.98 -5.58 -3.59
C ILE A 62 -1.27 -5.15 -5.02
N ARG A 63 -1.64 -6.11 -5.88
CA ARG A 63 -1.90 -5.88 -7.32
C ARG A 63 -2.91 -4.76 -7.60
N ALA A 64 -3.96 -4.65 -6.78
CA ALA A 64 -4.96 -3.59 -6.94
C ALA A 64 -4.36 -2.19 -6.71
N LEU A 65 -3.47 -2.04 -5.71
CA LEU A 65 -2.79 -0.77 -5.43
C LEU A 65 -1.77 -0.42 -6.52
N HIS A 66 -1.10 -1.41 -7.10
CA HIS A 66 -0.23 -1.19 -8.27
C HIS A 66 -0.99 -0.62 -9.46
N THR A 67 -2.16 -1.20 -9.79
CA THR A 67 -3.01 -0.69 -10.86
C THR A 67 -3.42 0.77 -10.62
N MET A 68 -3.83 1.09 -9.39
CA MET A 68 -4.17 2.48 -9.02
C MET A 68 -2.98 3.44 -9.16
N ALA A 69 -1.77 3.01 -8.75
CA ALA A 69 -0.55 3.81 -8.91
C ALA A 69 -0.27 4.15 -10.38
N ASN A 70 -0.42 3.16 -11.28
CA ASN A 70 -0.26 3.36 -12.72
C ASN A 70 -1.30 4.35 -13.28
N THR A 71 -2.57 4.22 -12.85
CA THR A 71 -3.63 5.16 -13.24
C THR A 71 -3.32 6.59 -12.79
N LEU A 72 -2.91 6.77 -11.53
CA LEU A 72 -2.57 8.09 -10.99
C LEU A 72 -1.38 8.73 -11.71
N GLU A 73 -0.34 7.96 -12.02
CA GLU A 73 0.81 8.44 -12.79
C GLU A 73 0.41 8.84 -14.22
N GLY A 74 -0.44 8.04 -14.89
CA GLY A 74 -0.96 8.35 -16.22
C GLY A 74 -1.82 9.61 -16.29
N HIS A 75 -2.54 9.93 -15.22
CA HIS A 75 -3.37 11.14 -15.12
C HIS A 75 -2.72 12.30 -14.36
N ARG A 76 -1.41 12.24 -14.07
CA ARG A 76 -0.70 13.27 -13.29
C ARG A 76 -0.88 14.69 -13.84
N THR A 77 -0.94 14.84 -15.16
CA THR A 77 -1.18 16.12 -15.84
C THR A 77 -2.65 16.59 -15.74
N GLY A 78 -3.62 15.68 -15.67
CA GLY A 78 -5.04 16.01 -15.54
C GLY A 78 -5.52 16.21 -14.09
N ILE A 79 -4.91 15.53 -13.13
CA ILE A 79 -5.26 15.60 -11.70
C ILE A 79 -4.68 16.85 -11.03
N LEU A 80 -3.53 17.33 -11.51
CA LEU A 80 -2.85 18.51 -10.97
C LEU A 80 -3.14 19.79 -11.78
N ASN A 81 -4.11 19.76 -12.70
CA ASN A 81 -4.49 20.92 -13.52
C ASN A 81 -5.45 21.86 -12.80
#